data_AF-A0A7K0SWR1-F1
#
_entry.id   AF-A0A7K0SWR1-F1
#
_cell.length_a   1.000
_cell.length_b   1.000
_cell.length_c   1.000
_cell.angle_alpha   90.00
_cell.angle_beta   90.00
_cell.angle_gamma   90.00
#
_symmetry.space_group_name_H-M   'P 1'
#
loop_
_entity.id
_entity.type
_entity.pdbx_description
1 polymer ?
#
loop_
_entity_poly.entity_id
_entity_poly.type
_entity_poly.pdbx_seq_one_letter_code
_entity_poly.pdbx_strand_id
1 'polypeptide(L)'
;VDKRLTRDDLRLLRVDVWTGSLLTGVIGFFVVVTCAATLNKQGITNITDAAQAAAALKPLAGTLAKDLFAIGLIGAALLAASILPLSTAYSVSDLTGRPAALDDGYTEAPLFYGTFAAITVIAAGLVLLPGAPLVTILIWTQVLNAVLLLPLLFYMFGIARDKRLMGEFSASKKMQGVYAVIIAMVGVCVSCMLWFTFVR
;
A
#
# COMPACT_ATOMS: atom_id res chain seq x y z
N VAL A 1 15.59 11.52 -9.10
CA VAL A 1 16.69 12.28 -8.48
C VAL A 1 17.64 11.33 -7.76
N ASP A 2 17.14 10.41 -6.92
CA ASP A 2 18.00 9.40 -6.25
C ASP A 2 18.52 8.26 -7.16
N LYS A 3 17.66 7.60 -7.94
CA LYS A 3 18.06 6.44 -8.76
C LYS A 3 18.80 6.78 -10.08
N ARG A 4 19.08 8.06 -10.36
CA ARG A 4 19.67 8.55 -11.63
C ARG A 4 19.07 7.92 -12.91
N LEU A 5 17.76 7.70 -12.91
CA LEU A 5 17.05 7.01 -14.00
C LEU A 5 17.13 7.81 -15.31
N THR A 6 17.37 7.09 -16.40
CA THR A 6 17.44 7.63 -17.76
C THR A 6 16.17 7.25 -18.53
N ARG A 7 15.90 7.92 -19.67
CA ARG A 7 14.74 7.63 -20.54
C ARG A 7 14.69 6.16 -21.00
N ASP A 8 15.84 5.51 -21.11
CA ASP A 8 15.96 4.11 -21.52
C ASP A 8 15.40 3.12 -20.47
N ASP A 9 15.39 3.53 -19.19
CA ASP A 9 14.86 2.72 -18.09
C ASP A 9 13.33 2.65 -18.08
N LEU A 10 12.65 3.54 -18.81
CA LEU A 10 11.18 3.59 -18.84
C LEU A 10 10.53 2.27 -19.28
N ARG A 11 11.18 1.52 -20.17
CA ARG A 11 10.68 0.21 -20.60
C ARG A 11 10.79 -0.82 -19.48
N LEU A 12 11.91 -0.86 -18.78
CA LEU A 12 12.14 -1.76 -17.65
C LEU A 12 11.23 -1.43 -16.48
N LEU A 13 11.09 -0.14 -16.14
CA LEU A 13 10.16 0.34 -15.12
C LEU A 13 8.71 -0.04 -15.44
N ARG A 14 8.31 0.02 -16.71
CA ARG A 14 6.96 -0.41 -17.11
C ARG A 14 6.77 -1.91 -16.90
N VAL A 15 7.76 -2.73 -17.25
CA VAL A 15 7.70 -4.17 -17.00
C VAL A 15 7.61 -4.45 -15.51
N ASP A 16 8.44 -3.81 -14.70
CA ASP A 16 8.44 -3.95 -13.23
C ASP A 16 7.08 -3.60 -12.61
N VAL A 17 6.48 -2.48 -13.01
CA VAL A 17 5.15 -2.10 -12.53
C VAL A 17 4.08 -3.09 -12.97
N TRP A 18 4.14 -3.60 -14.22
CA TRP A 18 3.17 -4.58 -14.72
C TRP A 18 3.30 -5.93 -14.02
N THR A 19 4.52 -6.46 -13.86
CA THR A 19 4.78 -7.73 -13.18
C THR A 19 4.41 -7.63 -11.71
N GLY A 20 4.78 -6.55 -11.03
CA GLY A 20 4.43 -6.30 -9.63
C GLY A 20 2.92 -6.19 -9.41
N SER A 21 2.22 -5.44 -10.28
CA SER A 21 0.76 -5.29 -10.20
C SER A 21 0.04 -6.61 -10.45
N LEU A 22 0.46 -7.38 -11.46
CA LEU A 22 -0.12 -8.68 -11.76
C LEU A 22 0.09 -9.67 -10.62
N LEU A 23 1.31 -9.76 -10.10
CA LEU A 23 1.64 -10.67 -8.99
C LEU A 23 0.83 -10.32 -7.74
N THR A 24 0.71 -9.03 -7.42
CA THR A 24 -0.13 -8.56 -6.29
C THR A 24 -1.59 -8.94 -6.49
N GLY A 25 -2.13 -8.80 -7.70
CA GLY A 25 -3.50 -9.19 -8.04
C GLY A 25 -3.72 -10.70 -7.91
N VAL A 26 -2.79 -11.52 -8.39
CA VAL A 26 -2.84 -12.99 -8.28
C VAL A 26 -2.79 -13.43 -6.82
N ILE A 27 -1.88 -12.88 -6.02
CA ILE A 27 -1.79 -13.18 -4.59
C ILE A 27 -3.09 -12.79 -3.88
N GLY A 28 -3.61 -11.57 -4.13
CA GLY A 28 -4.86 -11.09 -3.55
C GLY A 28 -6.05 -11.98 -3.90
N PHE A 29 -6.15 -12.43 -5.15
CA PHE A 29 -7.19 -13.37 -5.58
C PHE A 29 -7.13 -14.68 -4.79
N PHE A 30 -5.94 -15.28 -4.65
CA PHE A 30 -5.78 -16.50 -3.87
C PHE A 30 -6.10 -16.29 -2.39
N VAL A 31 -5.72 -15.16 -1.80
CA VAL A 31 -6.09 -14.83 -0.40
C VAL A 31 -7.62 -14.83 -0.23
N VAL A 32 -8.36 -14.19 -1.14
CA VAL A 32 -9.83 -14.17 -1.09
C VAL A 32 -10.41 -15.58 -1.23
N VAL A 33 -9.95 -16.36 -2.21
CA VAL A 33 -10.41 -17.74 -2.42
C VAL A 33 -10.12 -18.61 -1.21
N THR A 34 -8.92 -18.50 -0.64
CA THR A 34 -8.53 -19.24 0.55
C THR A 34 -9.43 -18.86 1.74
N CYS A 35 -9.62 -17.58 2.03
CA CYS A 35 -10.50 -17.12 3.11
C CYS A 35 -11.95 -17.61 2.93
N ALA A 36 -12.46 -17.64 1.69
CA ALA A 36 -13.78 -18.18 1.41
C ALA A 36 -13.84 -19.71 1.64
N ALA A 37 -12.83 -20.45 1.22
CA ALA A 37 -12.77 -21.90 1.38
C ALA A 37 -12.56 -22.35 2.84
N THR A 38 -11.97 -21.50 3.68
CA THR A 38 -11.62 -21.80 5.06
C THR A 38 -12.53 -21.11 6.07
N LEU A 39 -12.37 -19.80 6.27
CA LEU A 39 -13.03 -19.04 7.32
C LEU A 39 -14.55 -19.03 7.12
N ASN A 40 -15.02 -18.74 5.91
CA ASN A 40 -16.45 -18.68 5.62
C ASN A 40 -17.12 -20.05 5.80
N LYS A 41 -16.47 -21.13 5.34
CA LYS A 41 -16.96 -22.51 5.52
C LYS A 41 -17.05 -22.93 6.99
N GLN A 42 -16.22 -22.36 7.87
CA GLN A 42 -16.24 -22.61 9.31
C GLN A 42 -17.17 -21.68 10.09
N GLY A 43 -17.90 -20.79 9.41
CA GLY A 43 -18.77 -19.80 10.06
C GLY A 43 -18.01 -18.69 10.79
N ILE A 44 -16.70 -18.59 10.59
CA ILE A 44 -15.86 -17.53 11.19
C ILE A 44 -16.00 -16.29 10.32
N THR A 45 -16.91 -15.40 10.70
CA THR A 45 -17.19 -14.14 9.97
C THR A 45 -16.54 -12.93 10.59
N ASN A 46 -16.04 -13.04 11.83
CA ASN A 46 -15.38 -11.95 12.55
C ASN A 46 -13.95 -12.34 12.90
N ILE A 47 -12.98 -11.70 12.23
CA ILE A 47 -11.55 -11.90 12.48
C ILE A 47 -11.07 -10.72 13.32
N THR A 48 -10.51 -11.00 14.48
CA THR A 48 -10.01 -9.96 15.40
C THR A 48 -8.48 -9.94 15.48
N ASP A 49 -7.83 -11.00 14.97
CA ASP A 49 -6.37 -11.14 15.03
C ASP A 49 -5.82 -11.98 13.85
N ALA A 50 -4.59 -11.71 13.46
CA ALA A 50 -3.85 -12.46 12.46
C ALA A 50 -3.60 -13.92 12.86
N ALA A 51 -3.49 -14.20 14.17
CA ALA A 51 -3.38 -15.56 14.67
C ALA A 51 -4.62 -16.41 14.34
N GLN A 52 -5.82 -15.80 14.35
CA GLN A 52 -7.07 -16.45 13.97
C GLN A 52 -7.09 -16.75 12.47
N ALA A 53 -6.63 -15.80 11.63
CA ALA A 53 -6.49 -16.02 10.20
C ALA A 53 -5.53 -17.19 9.89
N ALA A 54 -4.37 -17.24 10.56
CA ALA A 54 -3.40 -18.33 10.40
C ALA A 54 -3.97 -19.69 10.85
N ALA A 55 -4.65 -19.73 12.00
CA ALA A 55 -5.25 -20.95 12.53
C ALA A 55 -6.35 -21.50 11.61
N ALA A 56 -7.12 -20.60 10.99
CA ALA A 56 -8.20 -20.97 10.07
C ALA A 56 -7.68 -21.57 8.75
N LEU A 57 -6.39 -21.43 8.41
CA LEU A 57 -5.76 -22.09 7.25
C LEU A 57 -5.43 -23.57 7.49
N LYS A 58 -5.27 -23.97 8.76
CA LYS A 58 -4.92 -25.35 9.17
C LYS A 58 -5.82 -26.46 8.56
N PRO A 59 -7.15 -26.33 8.46
CA PRO A 59 -8.02 -27.38 7.92
C PRO A 59 -7.91 -27.57 6.40
N LEU A 60 -7.37 -26.59 5.67
CA LEU A 60 -7.27 -26.65 4.20
C LEU A 60 -6.05 -27.44 3.75
N ALA A 61 -4.90 -27.24 4.41
CA ALA A 61 -3.61 -27.74 3.96
C ALA A 61 -2.70 -28.18 5.14
N GLY A 62 -3.27 -28.42 6.32
CA GLY A 62 -2.56 -28.91 7.49
C GLY A 62 -1.75 -27.84 8.22
N THR A 63 -0.91 -28.29 9.16
CA THR A 63 -0.09 -27.40 10.01
C THR A 63 0.94 -26.61 9.20
N LEU A 64 1.48 -27.18 8.11
CA LEU A 64 2.46 -26.51 7.26
C LEU A 64 1.92 -25.22 6.64
N ALA A 65 0.64 -25.15 6.30
CA ALA A 65 0.03 -23.94 5.73
C ALA A 65 -0.07 -22.80 6.75
N LYS A 66 -0.35 -23.13 8.02
CA LYS A 66 -0.33 -22.16 9.13
C LYS A 66 1.08 -21.59 9.31
N ASP A 67 2.09 -22.45 9.32
CA ASP A 67 3.48 -22.04 9.56
C ASP A 67 4.03 -21.20 8.40
N LEU A 68 3.76 -21.61 7.15
CA LEU A 68 4.11 -20.83 5.96
C LEU A 68 3.41 -19.46 5.95
N PHE A 69 2.14 -19.39 6.33
CA PHE A 69 1.43 -18.11 6.47
C PHE A 69 2.06 -17.23 7.54
N ALA A 70 2.40 -17.78 8.70
CA ALA A 70 3.05 -17.03 9.77
C ALA A 70 4.42 -16.48 9.33
N ILE A 71 5.25 -17.29 8.67
CA ILE A 71 6.55 -16.86 8.13
C ILE A 71 6.37 -15.76 7.08
N GLY A 72 5.44 -15.95 6.14
CA GLY A 72 5.14 -14.97 5.10
C GLY A 72 4.62 -13.65 5.67
N LEU A 73 3.74 -13.71 6.67
CA LEU A 73 3.20 -12.54 7.35
C LEU A 73 4.30 -11.77 8.10
N ILE A 74 5.20 -12.45 8.81
CA ILE A 74 6.34 -11.82 9.48
C ILE A 74 7.25 -11.14 8.46
N GLY A 75 7.59 -11.83 7.37
CA GLY A 75 8.42 -11.26 6.30
C GLY A 75 7.79 -10.01 5.68
N ALA A 76 6.49 -10.06 5.35
CA ALA A 76 5.76 -8.92 4.81
C ALA A 76 5.71 -7.75 5.81
N ALA A 77 5.48 -8.03 7.10
CA ALA A 77 5.45 -7.01 8.14
C ALA A 77 6.81 -6.33 8.33
N LEU A 78 7.92 -7.08 8.31
CA LEU A 78 9.27 -6.53 8.41
C LEU A 78 9.63 -5.63 7.23
N LEU A 79 9.29 -6.06 6.01
CA LEU A 79 9.48 -5.25 4.80
C LEU A 79 8.66 -3.96 4.87
N ALA A 80 7.38 -4.04 5.24
CA ALA A 80 6.52 -2.87 5.38
C ALA A 80 7.02 -1.89 6.47
N ALA A 81 7.42 -2.42 7.62
CA ALA A 81 7.97 -1.63 8.73
C ALA A 81 9.27 -0.91 8.36
N SER A 82 10.04 -1.43 7.40
CA SER A 82 11.28 -0.81 6.95
C SER A 82 11.04 0.24 5.86
N ILE A 83 10.17 -0.06 4.89
CA ILE A 83 10.00 0.75 3.68
C ILE A 83 9.06 1.95 3.92
N LEU A 84 8.00 1.78 4.71
CA LEU A 84 6.98 2.83 4.89
C LEU A 84 7.48 4.05 5.67
N PRO A 85 8.16 3.92 6.83
CA PRO A 85 8.67 5.08 7.56
C PRO A 85 9.72 5.83 6.74
N LEU A 86 10.53 5.08 5.99
CA LEU A 86 11.57 5.60 5.10
C LEU A 86 10.98 6.46 3.98
N SER A 87 10.02 5.92 3.22
CA SER A 87 9.30 6.65 2.16
C SER A 87 8.59 7.90 2.70
N THR A 88 8.02 7.81 3.90
CA THR A 88 7.35 8.95 4.55
C THR A 88 8.35 10.01 4.98
N ALA A 89 9.47 9.61 5.58
CA ALA A 89 10.54 10.53 5.99
C ALA A 89 11.12 11.28 4.79
N TYR A 90 11.33 10.60 3.65
CA TYR A 90 11.72 11.22 2.38
C TYR A 90 10.68 12.23 1.88
N SER A 91 9.41 11.87 1.91
CA SER A 91 8.34 12.77 1.44
C SER A 91 8.25 14.03 2.31
N VAL A 92 8.45 13.90 3.63
CA VAL A 92 8.44 15.04 4.55
C VAL A 92 9.68 15.92 4.35
N SER A 93 10.88 15.34 4.21
CA SER A 93 12.10 16.13 3.97
C SER A 93 12.01 16.93 2.66
N ASP A 94 11.51 16.31 1.59
CA ASP A 94 11.28 16.97 0.30
C ASP A 94 10.30 18.14 0.39
N LEU A 95 9.21 17.99 1.16
CA LEU A 95 8.23 19.07 1.38
C LEU A 95 8.82 20.26 2.17
N THR A 96 9.80 20.01 3.05
CA THR A 96 10.47 21.07 3.82
C THR A 96 11.59 21.78 3.05
N GLY A 97 11.85 21.40 1.79
CA GLY A 97 12.85 22.04 0.94
C GLY A 97 14.30 21.69 1.29
N ARG A 98 14.52 20.72 2.18
CA ARG A 98 15.85 20.17 2.50
C ARG A 98 15.89 18.72 2.02
N PRO A 99 16.26 18.47 0.75
CA PRO A 99 16.41 17.11 0.25
C PRO A 99 17.46 16.40 1.10
N ALA A 100 17.05 15.29 1.70
CA ALA A 100 17.88 14.49 2.58
C ALA A 100 17.95 13.08 2.02
N ALA A 101 19.15 12.55 1.87
CA ALA A 101 19.41 11.17 1.47
C ALA A 101 19.58 10.28 2.69
N LEU A 102 19.35 8.97 2.52
CA LEU A 102 19.67 7.95 3.52
C LEU A 102 21.15 7.92 3.90
N ASP A 103 22.01 8.33 2.96
CA ASP A 103 23.46 8.38 3.13
C ASP A 103 23.93 9.66 3.85
N ASP A 104 23.04 10.64 4.09
CA ASP A 104 23.40 11.87 4.80
C ASP A 104 23.54 11.61 6.30
N GLY A 105 24.51 12.28 6.94
CA GLY A 105 24.75 12.11 8.37
C GLY A 105 23.55 12.56 9.23
N TYR A 106 23.43 12.04 10.44
CA TYR A 106 22.37 12.42 11.40
C TYR A 106 22.28 13.94 11.63
N THR A 107 23.41 14.63 11.60
CA THR A 107 23.51 16.09 11.73
C THR A 107 23.12 16.86 10.47
N GLU A 108 23.17 16.24 9.30
CA GLU A 108 22.84 16.84 8.01
C GLU A 108 21.35 16.70 7.68
N ALA A 109 20.73 15.61 8.14
CA ALA A 109 19.33 15.28 7.89
C ALA A 109 18.46 15.09 9.18
N PRO A 110 18.45 16.04 10.13
CA PRO A 110 17.75 15.86 11.41
C PRO A 110 16.23 15.69 11.25
N LEU A 111 15.62 16.31 10.23
CA LEU A 111 14.19 16.18 9.93
C LEU A 111 13.84 14.79 9.38
N PHE A 112 14.72 14.18 8.58
CA PHE A 112 14.52 12.84 8.05
C PHE A 112 14.53 11.81 9.18
N TYR A 113 15.60 11.78 9.98
CA TYR A 113 15.72 10.85 11.10
C TYR A 113 14.69 11.13 12.20
N GLY A 114 14.36 12.40 12.45
CA GLY A 114 13.31 12.79 13.39
C GLY A 114 11.94 12.28 12.97
N THR A 115 11.58 12.44 11.69
CA THR A 115 10.30 11.95 11.14
C THR A 115 10.25 10.42 11.16
N PHE A 116 11.34 9.76 10.76
CA PHE A 116 11.46 8.30 10.82
C PHE A 116 11.24 7.79 12.25
N ALA A 117 11.98 8.32 13.23
CA ALA A 117 11.87 7.92 14.62
C ALA A 117 10.46 8.20 15.19
N ALA A 118 9.89 9.37 14.88
CA ALA A 118 8.55 9.73 15.34
C ALA A 118 7.49 8.74 14.81
N ILE A 119 7.51 8.43 13.52
CA ILE A 119 6.56 7.47 12.92
C ILE A 119 6.74 6.08 13.53
N THR A 120 7.98 5.61 13.70
CA THR A 120 8.25 4.30 14.31
C THR A 120 7.76 4.23 15.76
N VAL A 121 8.01 5.27 16.57
CA VAL A 121 7.55 5.32 17.97
C VAL A 121 6.03 5.40 18.07
N ILE A 122 5.38 6.21 17.23
CA ILE A 122 3.91 6.31 17.20
C ILE A 122 3.29 4.98 16.79
N ALA A 123 3.81 4.34 15.75
CA ALA A 123 3.32 3.04 15.28
C ALA A 123 3.52 1.95 16.34
N ALA A 124 4.71 1.86 16.94
CA ALA A 124 4.99 0.92 18.01
C ALA A 124 4.09 1.16 19.24
N GLY A 125 3.91 2.42 19.64
CA GLY A 125 3.02 2.80 20.73
C GLY A 125 1.58 2.37 20.47
N LEU A 126 1.06 2.61 19.27
CA LEU A 126 -0.29 2.24 18.88
C LEU A 126 -0.50 0.72 18.87
N VAL A 127 0.50 -0.06 18.44
CA VAL A 127 0.43 -1.53 18.42
C VAL A 127 0.56 -2.15 19.81
N LEU A 128 1.34 -1.55 20.70
CA LEU A 128 1.54 -2.03 22.08
C LEU A 128 0.37 -1.70 23.02
N LEU A 129 -0.59 -0.89 22.59
CA LEU A 129 -1.78 -0.58 23.39
C LEU A 129 -2.61 -1.86 23.65
N PRO A 130 -2.76 -2.28 24.91
CA PRO A 130 -3.51 -3.50 25.23
C PRO A 130 -4.99 -3.32 24.89
N GLY A 131 -5.56 -4.28 24.15
CA GLY A 131 -6.97 -4.26 23.77
C GLY A 131 -7.31 -3.33 22.60
N ALA A 132 -6.31 -2.74 21.92
CA ALA A 132 -6.55 -1.98 20.70
C ALA A 132 -7.15 -2.89 19.61
N PRO A 133 -8.23 -2.49 18.92
CA PRO A 133 -8.83 -3.29 17.86
C PRO A 133 -7.99 -3.20 16.57
N LEU A 134 -6.85 -3.89 16.56
CA LEU A 134 -5.84 -3.87 15.49
C LEU A 134 -6.45 -4.12 14.11
N VAL A 135 -7.31 -5.13 13.98
CA VAL A 135 -7.98 -5.43 12.70
C VAL A 135 -8.89 -4.28 12.26
N THR A 136 -9.63 -3.66 13.17
CA THR A 136 -10.46 -2.50 12.85
C THR A 136 -9.59 -1.33 12.38
N ILE A 137 -8.48 -1.06 13.05
CA ILE A 137 -7.50 -0.03 12.64
C ILE A 137 -6.94 -0.36 11.24
N LEU A 138 -6.58 -1.62 10.98
CA LEU A 138 -6.11 -2.06 9.66
C LEU A 138 -7.18 -1.85 8.58
N ILE A 139 -8.44 -2.18 8.84
CA ILE A 139 -9.53 -1.98 7.86
C ILE A 139 -9.72 -0.48 7.60
N TRP A 140 -9.80 0.35 8.63
CA TRP A 140 -9.99 1.80 8.47
C TRP A 140 -8.81 2.48 7.77
N THR A 141 -7.58 2.05 8.03
CA THR A 141 -6.40 2.57 7.30
C THR A 141 -6.44 2.21 5.82
N GLN A 142 -6.94 1.02 5.45
CA GLN A 142 -7.16 0.65 4.05
C GLN A 142 -8.28 1.45 3.39
N VAL A 143 -9.39 1.68 4.11
CA VAL A 143 -10.49 2.55 3.65
C VAL A 143 -9.96 3.96 3.38
N LEU A 144 -9.21 4.53 4.33
CA LEU A 144 -8.60 5.85 4.19
C LEU A 144 -7.63 5.90 3.00
N ASN A 145 -6.78 4.87 2.84
CA ASN A 145 -5.86 4.76 1.71
C ASN A 145 -6.61 4.75 0.37
N ALA A 146 -7.70 3.99 0.25
CA ALA A 146 -8.52 3.96 -0.97
C ALA A 146 -9.18 5.32 -1.27
N VAL A 147 -9.61 6.06 -0.25
CA VAL A 147 -10.15 7.42 -0.42
C VAL A 147 -9.06 8.40 -0.87
N LEU A 148 -7.86 8.35 -0.26
CA LEU A 148 -6.73 9.22 -0.59
C LEU A 148 -6.12 8.92 -1.97
N LEU A 149 -6.27 7.68 -2.46
CA LEU A 149 -5.85 7.30 -3.79
C LEU A 149 -6.58 8.12 -4.87
N LEU A 150 -7.85 8.47 -4.65
CA LEU A 150 -8.66 9.17 -5.65
C LEU A 150 -8.13 10.58 -6.00
N PRO A 151 -7.92 11.52 -5.05
CA PRO A 151 -7.32 12.82 -5.36
C PRO A 151 -5.90 12.68 -5.92
N LEU A 152 -5.14 11.68 -5.47
CA LEU A 152 -3.81 11.41 -5.99
C LEU A 152 -3.85 11.02 -7.47
N LEU A 153 -4.80 10.18 -7.89
CA LEU A 153 -4.99 9.83 -9.31
C LEU A 153 -5.41 11.04 -10.15
N PHE A 154 -6.27 11.93 -9.64
CA PHE A 154 -6.60 13.17 -10.33
C PHE A 154 -5.39 14.08 -10.53
N TYR A 155 -4.54 14.21 -9.50
CA TYR A 155 -3.31 14.98 -9.58
C TYR A 155 -2.32 14.38 -10.58
N MET A 156 -2.09 13.06 -10.51
CA MET A 156 -1.25 12.34 -11.47
C MET A 156 -1.77 12.47 -12.91
N PHE A 157 -3.09 12.39 -13.10
CA PHE A 157 -3.71 12.59 -14.41
C PHE A 157 -3.49 14.01 -14.94
N GLY A 158 -3.59 15.02 -14.07
CA GLY A 158 -3.27 16.41 -14.38
C GLY A 158 -1.84 16.57 -14.88
N ILE A 159 -0.87 16.03 -14.14
CA ILE A 159 0.55 16.05 -14.52
C ILE A 159 0.78 15.29 -15.82
N ALA A 160 0.20 14.10 -15.98
CA ALA A 160 0.35 13.28 -17.17
C ALA A 160 -0.18 13.97 -18.43
N ARG A 161 -1.21 14.83 -18.29
CA ARG A 161 -1.78 15.61 -19.40
C ARG A 161 -0.97 16.87 -19.72
N ASP A 162 -0.25 17.43 -18.76
CA ASP A 162 0.45 18.69 -18.95
C ASP A 162 1.65 18.54 -19.89
N LYS A 163 1.51 19.10 -21.10
CA LYS A 163 2.57 19.10 -22.12
C LYS A 163 3.78 19.94 -21.72
N ARG A 164 3.63 20.93 -20.83
CA ARG A 164 4.75 21.74 -20.34
C ARG A 164 5.64 20.93 -19.40
N LEU A 165 5.04 20.07 -18.58
CA LEU A 165 5.75 19.23 -17.62
C LEU A 165 6.29 17.94 -18.28
N MET A 166 5.47 17.25 -19.07
CA MET A 166 5.79 15.94 -19.64
C MET A 166 6.42 15.99 -21.03
N GLY A 167 6.33 17.13 -21.73
CA GLY A 167 6.86 17.28 -23.09
C GLY A 167 6.33 16.21 -24.05
N GLU A 168 7.25 15.50 -24.69
CA GLU A 168 6.97 14.40 -25.64
C GLU A 168 6.33 13.17 -24.99
N PHE A 169 6.45 13.00 -23.66
CA PHE A 169 5.86 11.89 -22.91
C PHE A 169 4.45 12.20 -22.37
N SER A 170 3.86 13.33 -22.77
CA SER A 170 2.50 13.69 -22.38
C SER A 170 1.47 12.65 -22.85
N ALA A 171 0.45 12.43 -22.03
CA ALA A 171 -0.58 11.44 -22.28
C ALA A 171 -1.33 11.75 -23.59
N SER A 172 -1.30 10.79 -24.53
CA SER A 172 -2.08 10.88 -25.76
C SER A 172 -3.60 10.87 -25.48
N LYS A 173 -4.43 11.34 -26.42
CA LYS A 173 -5.89 11.36 -26.25
C LYS A 173 -6.48 9.98 -25.90
N LYS A 174 -5.91 8.90 -26.45
CA LYS A 174 -6.31 7.52 -26.12
C LYS A 174 -5.95 7.16 -24.68
N MET A 175 -4.71 7.47 -24.26
CA MET A 175 -4.27 7.24 -22.88
C MET A 175 -5.06 8.08 -21.87
N GLN A 176 -5.46 9.30 -22.24
CA GLN A 176 -6.32 10.12 -21.40
C GLN A 176 -7.70 9.47 -21.16
N GLY A 177 -8.27 8.86 -22.19
CA GLY A 177 -9.50 8.06 -22.06
C GLY A 177 -9.31 6.86 -21.11
N VAL A 178 -8.18 6.14 -21.23
CA VAL A 178 -7.85 5.02 -20.33
C VAL A 178 -7.74 5.50 -18.88
N TYR A 179 -7.01 6.59 -18.62
CA TYR A 179 -6.91 7.16 -17.27
C TYR A 179 -8.26 7.58 -16.72
N ALA A 180 -9.12 8.22 -17.52
CA ALA A 180 -10.45 8.61 -17.09
C ALA A 180 -11.31 7.39 -16.72
N VAL A 181 -11.26 6.30 -17.50
CA VAL A 181 -11.96 5.05 -17.19
C VAL A 181 -11.44 4.43 -15.89
N ILE A 182 -10.12 4.39 -15.68
CA ILE A 182 -9.52 3.87 -14.44
C ILE A 182 -9.95 4.72 -13.23
N ILE A 183 -9.88 6.04 -13.33
CA ILE A 183 -10.29 6.96 -12.25
C ILE A 183 -11.79 6.78 -11.95
N ALA A 184 -12.63 6.67 -12.98
CA ALA A 184 -14.05 6.42 -12.80
C ALA A 184 -14.31 5.07 -12.13
N MET A 185 -13.63 4.01 -12.55
CA MET A 185 -13.74 2.68 -11.95
C MET A 185 -13.34 2.68 -10.48
N VAL A 186 -12.17 3.27 -10.16
CA VAL A 186 -11.71 3.41 -8.77
C VAL A 186 -12.70 4.26 -7.96
N GLY A 187 -13.21 5.36 -8.53
CA GLY A 187 -14.22 6.20 -7.90
C GLY A 187 -15.51 5.45 -7.57
N VAL A 188 -15.98 4.58 -8.47
CA VAL A 188 -17.13 3.70 -8.22
C VAL A 188 -16.82 2.70 -7.10
N CYS A 189 -15.64 2.06 -7.12
CA CYS A 189 -15.23 1.13 -6.06
C CYS A 189 -15.16 1.80 -4.69
N VAL A 190 -14.56 3.00 -4.59
CA VAL A 190 -14.48 3.78 -3.36
C VAL A 190 -15.87 4.20 -2.89
N SER A 191 -16.72 4.70 -3.80
CA SER A 191 -18.09 5.10 -3.47
C SER A 191 -18.92 3.92 -2.94
N CYS A 192 -18.80 2.76 -3.58
CA CYS A 192 -19.44 1.52 -3.16
C CYS A 192 -18.94 1.07 -1.77
N MET A 193 -17.62 1.10 -1.55
CA MET A 193 -17.01 0.78 -0.25
C MET A 193 -17.50 1.71 0.86
N LEU A 194 -17.51 3.03 0.61
CA LEU A 194 -18.00 4.01 1.58
C LEU A 194 -19.49 3.80 1.87
N TRP A 195 -20.29 3.54 0.83
CA TRP A 195 -21.70 3.21 1.01
C TRP A 195 -21.89 2.01 1.94
N PHE A 196 -21.18 0.91 1.69
CA PHE A 196 -21.26 -0.28 2.56
C PHE A 196 -20.71 -0.06 3.97
N THR A 197 -19.78 0.88 4.15
CA THR A 197 -19.17 1.17 5.46
C THR A 197 -20.04 2.10 6.30
N PHE A 198 -20.76 3.05 5.69
CA PHE A 198 -21.55 4.06 6.41
C PHE A 198 -23.05 3.75 6.48
N VAL A 199 -23.59 2.96 5.54
CA VAL A 199 -25.04 2.66 5.44
C VAL A 199 -25.43 1.34 6.13
N ARG A 200 -24.45 0.61 6.67
CA ARG A 200 -24.65 -0.65 7.38
C ARG A 200 -24.32 -0.52 8.86
#